data_AF-A0A8H7XKP8-F1
#
_entry.id   AF-A0A8H7XKP8-F1
#
_cell.length_a   1.000
_cell.length_b   1.000
_cell.length_c   1.000
_cell.angle_alpha   90.00
_cell.angle_beta   90.00
_cell.angle_gamma   90.00
#
_symmetry.space_group_name_H-M   'P 1'
#
loop_
_entity.id
_entity.type
_entity.pdbx_description
1 polymer ?
#
loop_
_entity_poly.entity_id
_entity_poly.type
_entity_poly.pdbx_seq_one_letter_code
_entity_poly.pdbx_strand_id
1 'polypeptide(L)'
;MNLVSLDEDVLVHIASFLNPVDILRLSETCRAMNKLIHLRIVWTNACSYHIIAHGYPFPTIPLDEIPTMELMLHTIHSHQLARRWHDGISKPRRIKYISGRLGTTPEVRFLPGKLLLIISKTVWSTLSVWDYGSAVSKRVCEWSPRGAILSGVAVNGDPRSEATVAVAMHLNEKRTVVVLSLKHDGSLYELLVLQEIQAEMKPITLEGDILALSDEVSQTVIWNLKTKTYGLLQHLALLPLQVNECIQVVFAYQSVLVVRAQTVHLFPFPELGSHVEISCEPLAEHSFGWVDGQSVNICPFLSSSRSTTSKMHTPLTIFVRGESDDPWASDIYNLELYTLEPNPDYTASNGSPYLFPPRLRDKVACLRGSLTCRRIVLGRLGTAAWIQPRDRFASGLLADIPTHLVPSTVAHESLIITAFPGSLSIKDDYGGTVIGKKIFENEVNAGWTSFDYDEVGGRVAVASSFGRVTVLEL
;
A
#
# COMPACT_ATOMS: atom_id res chain seq x y z
N MET A 1 -19.76 -44.54 14.56
CA MET A 1 -20.72 -43.41 14.44
C MET A 1 -20.51 -42.81 13.05
N ASN A 2 -21.54 -42.73 12.21
CA ASN A 2 -21.40 -42.23 10.84
C ASN A 2 -21.59 -40.71 10.85
N LEU A 3 -20.57 -39.93 10.48
CA LEU A 3 -20.65 -38.47 10.48
C LEU A 3 -21.79 -37.97 9.57
N VAL A 4 -22.11 -38.71 8.51
CA VAL A 4 -23.17 -38.37 7.54
C VAL A 4 -24.58 -38.54 8.12
N SER A 5 -24.74 -39.18 9.28
CA SER A 5 -26.04 -39.31 9.94
C SER A 5 -26.35 -38.18 10.92
N LEU A 6 -25.47 -37.18 11.04
CA LEU A 6 -25.71 -36.00 11.86
C LEU A 6 -26.52 -34.96 11.07
N ASP A 7 -27.25 -34.13 11.80
CA ASP A 7 -27.98 -33.00 11.22
C ASP A 7 -27.02 -31.95 10.63
N GLU A 8 -27.49 -31.23 9.60
CA GLU A 8 -26.68 -30.31 8.81
C GLU A 8 -26.09 -29.16 9.65
N ASP A 9 -26.84 -28.65 10.62
CA ASP A 9 -26.42 -27.62 11.56
C ASP A 9 -25.28 -28.09 12.48
N VAL A 10 -25.34 -29.34 12.96
CA VAL A 10 -24.27 -29.98 13.72
C VAL A 10 -23.02 -30.11 12.84
N LEU A 11 -23.16 -30.48 11.57
CA LEU A 11 -22.05 -30.57 10.64
C LEU A 11 -21.42 -29.20 10.33
N VAL A 12 -22.23 -28.15 10.15
CA VAL A 12 -21.76 -26.76 10.01
C VAL A 12 -21.01 -26.32 11.27
N HIS A 13 -21.52 -26.67 12.46
CA HIS A 13 -20.85 -26.36 13.72
C HIS A 13 -19.51 -27.09 13.84
N ILE A 14 -19.43 -28.38 13.51
CA ILE A 14 -18.17 -29.14 13.49
C ILE A 14 -17.18 -28.49 12.51
N ALA A 15 -17.63 -28.11 11.30
CA ALA A 15 -16.80 -27.47 10.30
C ALA A 15 -16.23 -26.11 10.77
N SER A 16 -16.92 -25.40 11.67
CA SER A 16 -16.45 -24.11 12.21
C SER A 16 -15.20 -24.24 13.11
N PHE A 17 -14.88 -25.46 13.58
CA PHE A 17 -13.65 -25.74 14.34
C PHE A 17 -12.48 -26.21 13.47
N LEU A 18 -12.71 -26.44 12.18
CA LEU A 18 -11.67 -26.90 11.24
C LEU A 18 -10.96 -25.71 10.61
N ASN A 19 -9.64 -25.81 10.44
CA ASN A 19 -8.91 -24.82 9.66
C ASN A 19 -9.42 -24.78 8.21
N PRO A 20 -9.30 -23.65 7.50
CA PRO A 20 -9.77 -23.52 6.11
C PRO A 20 -9.29 -24.62 5.15
N VAL A 21 -8.06 -25.12 5.34
CA VAL A 21 -7.50 -26.21 4.52
C VAL A 21 -8.15 -27.57 4.84
N ASP A 22 -8.49 -27.82 6.10
CA ASP A 22 -9.12 -29.07 6.53
C ASP A 22 -10.61 -29.10 6.15
N ILE A 23 -11.28 -27.94 6.11
CA ILE A 23 -12.61 -27.80 5.50
C ILE A 23 -12.56 -28.26 4.03
N LEU A 24 -11.57 -27.84 3.23
CA LEU A 24 -11.46 -28.32 1.85
C LEU A 24 -11.26 -29.83 1.76
N ARG A 25 -10.38 -30.41 2.59
CA ARG A 25 -10.16 -31.87 2.63
C ARG A 25 -11.42 -32.64 2.97
N LEU A 26 -12.27 -32.10 3.84
CA LEU A 26 -13.55 -32.69 4.18
C LEU A 26 -14.47 -32.79 2.94
N SER A 27 -14.38 -31.86 1.97
CA SER A 27 -15.18 -31.89 0.73
C SER A 27 -14.82 -33.06 -0.19
N GLU A 28 -13.57 -33.54 -0.10
CA GLU A 28 -13.06 -34.63 -0.93
C GLU A 28 -13.52 -36.01 -0.43
N THR A 29 -14.11 -36.08 0.76
CA THR A 29 -14.49 -37.36 1.40
C THR A 29 -15.75 -37.98 0.80
N CYS A 30 -16.82 -37.19 0.61
CA CYS A 30 -18.07 -37.68 0.04
C CYS A 30 -18.94 -36.55 -0.53
N ARG A 31 -19.94 -36.90 -1.36
CA ARG A 31 -20.84 -35.91 -2.00
C ARG A 31 -21.64 -35.06 -1.02
N ALA A 32 -22.02 -35.63 0.13
CA ALA A 32 -22.77 -34.90 1.16
C ALA A 32 -21.92 -33.80 1.79
N MET A 33 -20.68 -34.12 2.19
CA MET A 33 -19.71 -33.15 2.71
C MET A 33 -19.34 -32.11 1.66
N ASN A 34 -19.17 -32.51 0.40
CA ASN A 34 -18.94 -31.58 -0.69
C ASN A 34 -20.07 -30.53 -0.80
N LYS A 35 -21.34 -30.96 -0.71
CA LYS A 35 -22.48 -30.03 -0.71
C LYS A 35 -22.46 -29.10 0.51
N LEU A 36 -22.22 -29.66 1.70
CA LEU A 36 -22.13 -28.90 2.96
C LEU A 36 -21.09 -27.78 2.88
N ILE A 37 -19.92 -28.05 2.33
CA ILE A 37 -18.81 -27.08 2.28
C ILE A 37 -19.07 -25.97 1.28
N HIS A 38 -19.97 -26.14 0.32
CA HIS A 38 -20.39 -25.05 -0.55
C HIS A 38 -21.45 -24.14 0.09
N LEU A 39 -21.90 -24.44 1.31
CA LEU A 39 -22.77 -23.54 2.06
C LEU A 39 -21.99 -22.30 2.50
N ARG A 40 -22.60 -21.14 2.28
CA ARG A 40 -22.03 -19.83 2.64
C ARG A 40 -21.65 -19.74 4.12
N ILE A 41 -22.52 -20.24 5.01
CA ILE A 41 -22.33 -20.14 6.46
C ILE A 41 -21.02 -20.79 6.95
N VAL A 42 -20.58 -21.87 6.30
CA VAL A 42 -19.31 -22.55 6.64
C VAL A 42 -18.14 -21.60 6.42
N TRP A 43 -18.10 -20.92 5.28
CA TRP A 43 -17.02 -19.98 4.94
C TRP A 43 -17.13 -18.65 5.66
N THR A 44 -18.34 -18.15 5.93
CA THR A 44 -18.52 -16.98 6.80
C THR A 44 -17.96 -17.25 8.20
N ASN A 45 -18.26 -18.41 8.79
CA ASN A 45 -17.70 -18.80 10.09
C ASN A 45 -16.18 -18.95 10.01
N ALA A 46 -15.66 -19.70 9.04
CA ALA A 46 -14.23 -19.91 8.89
C ALA A 46 -13.46 -18.59 8.69
N CYS A 47 -14.00 -17.67 7.89
CA CYS A 47 -13.44 -16.34 7.68
C CYS A 47 -13.43 -15.53 8.98
N SER A 48 -14.57 -15.42 9.66
CA SER A 48 -14.68 -14.66 10.91
C SER A 48 -13.73 -15.17 11.99
N TYR A 49 -13.70 -16.49 12.22
CA TYR A 49 -12.90 -17.10 13.28
C TYR A 49 -11.41 -17.19 12.94
N HIS A 50 -11.05 -17.69 11.76
CA HIS A 50 -9.64 -17.98 11.45
C HIS A 50 -8.91 -16.85 10.74
N ILE A 51 -9.62 -15.90 10.13
CA ILE A 51 -9.00 -14.83 9.32
C ILE A 51 -9.18 -13.49 10.02
N ILE A 52 -10.42 -13.02 10.19
CA ILE A 52 -10.71 -11.68 10.71
C ILE A 52 -10.30 -11.57 12.18
N ALA A 53 -10.72 -12.53 13.03
CA ALA A 53 -10.37 -12.50 14.45
C ALA A 53 -8.87 -12.63 14.72
N HIS A 54 -8.13 -13.22 13.78
CA HIS A 54 -6.67 -13.33 13.84
C HIS A 54 -5.95 -12.14 13.20
N GLY A 55 -6.66 -11.25 12.50
CA GLY A 55 -6.06 -10.11 11.81
C GLY A 55 -5.24 -10.47 10.58
N TYR A 56 -5.65 -11.51 9.86
CA TYR A 56 -5.00 -11.94 8.62
C TYR A 56 -5.46 -11.12 7.40
N PRO A 57 -4.68 -11.09 6.31
CA PRO A 57 -4.99 -10.27 5.14
C PRO A 57 -6.28 -10.65 4.46
N PHE A 58 -7.31 -9.80 4.55
CA PHE A 58 -8.62 -10.09 3.98
C PHE A 58 -9.29 -8.84 3.42
N PRO A 59 -9.90 -8.84 2.22
CA PRO A 59 -10.50 -7.64 1.61
C PRO A 59 -11.38 -6.83 2.57
N THR A 60 -11.39 -5.50 2.43
CA THR A 60 -12.24 -4.57 3.22
C THR A 60 -13.74 -4.65 2.89
N ILE A 61 -14.12 -5.52 1.96
CA ILE A 61 -15.49 -5.70 1.51
C ILE A 61 -16.27 -6.45 2.62
N PRO A 62 -17.39 -5.90 3.13
CA PRO A 62 -18.35 -6.63 3.95
C PRO A 62 -18.59 -8.05 3.47
N LEU A 63 -18.53 -9.01 4.41
CA LEU A 63 -18.63 -10.44 4.12
C LEU A 63 -19.90 -10.76 3.32
N ASP A 64 -21.02 -10.12 3.65
CA ASP A 64 -22.33 -10.32 3.04
C ASP A 64 -22.37 -10.00 1.54
N GLU A 65 -21.48 -9.14 1.06
CA GLU A 65 -21.41 -8.74 -0.34
C GLU A 65 -20.49 -9.63 -1.18
N ILE A 66 -19.60 -10.39 -0.55
CA ILE A 66 -18.66 -11.26 -1.27
C ILE A 66 -19.40 -12.53 -1.73
N PRO A 67 -19.40 -12.88 -3.03
CA PRO A 67 -19.95 -14.14 -3.53
C PRO A 67 -19.34 -15.35 -2.81
N THR A 68 -20.12 -16.40 -2.55
CA THR A 68 -19.67 -17.56 -1.75
C THR A 68 -18.37 -18.18 -2.25
N MET A 69 -18.20 -18.30 -3.58
CA MET A 69 -16.97 -18.83 -4.19
C MET A 69 -15.77 -17.92 -3.91
N GLU A 70 -15.93 -16.60 -4.02
CA GLU A 70 -14.87 -15.64 -3.73
C GLU A 70 -14.53 -15.59 -2.24
N LEU A 71 -15.53 -15.69 -1.36
CA LEU A 71 -15.35 -15.75 0.08
C LEU A 71 -14.50 -16.97 0.47
N MET A 72 -14.79 -18.14 -0.11
CA MET A 72 -13.99 -19.34 0.05
C MET A 72 -12.54 -19.10 -0.41
N LEU A 73 -12.35 -18.61 -1.64
CA LEU A 73 -11.02 -18.36 -2.21
C LEU A 73 -10.20 -17.36 -1.38
N HIS A 74 -10.81 -16.25 -0.94
CA HIS A 74 -10.17 -15.28 -0.07
C HIS A 74 -9.80 -15.91 1.27
N THR A 75 -10.72 -16.63 1.92
CA THR A 75 -10.46 -17.28 3.22
C THR A 75 -9.26 -18.22 3.14
N ILE A 76 -9.20 -19.07 2.12
CA ILE A 76 -8.10 -20.01 1.90
C ILE A 76 -6.79 -19.26 1.61
N HIS A 77 -6.85 -18.27 0.72
CA HIS A 77 -5.69 -17.47 0.33
C HIS A 77 -5.09 -16.74 1.54
N SER A 78 -5.92 -16.04 2.32
CA SER A 78 -5.52 -15.32 3.52
C SER A 78 -4.87 -16.24 4.54
N HIS A 79 -5.44 -17.43 4.76
CA HIS A 79 -4.88 -18.42 5.67
C HIS A 79 -3.51 -18.93 5.19
N GLN A 80 -3.38 -19.24 3.89
CA GLN A 80 -2.11 -19.68 3.31
C GLN A 80 -1.04 -18.59 3.39
N LEU A 81 -1.40 -17.34 3.08
CA LEU A 81 -0.49 -16.21 3.13
C LEU A 81 -0.02 -15.95 4.57
N ALA A 82 -0.93 -15.95 5.54
CA ALA A 82 -0.59 -15.79 6.95
C ALA A 82 0.35 -16.90 7.45
N ARG A 83 0.05 -18.16 7.09
CA ARG A 83 0.95 -19.28 7.40
C ARG A 83 2.34 -19.08 6.82
N ARG A 84 2.47 -18.55 5.61
CA ARG A 84 3.78 -18.29 5.00
C ARG A 84 4.55 -17.15 5.66
N TRP A 85 3.84 -16.16 6.20
CA TRP A 85 4.45 -15.14 7.04
C TRP A 85 5.01 -15.77 8.33
N HIS A 86 4.21 -16.59 9.01
CA HIS A 86 4.61 -17.32 10.21
C HIS A 86 5.80 -18.26 9.95
N ASP A 87 5.77 -19.03 8.86
CA ASP A 87 6.85 -19.93 8.46
C ASP A 87 8.10 -19.16 7.97
N GLY A 88 7.95 -17.86 7.69
CA GLY A 88 8.98 -17.01 7.11
C GLY A 88 9.07 -17.13 5.59
N ILE A 89 8.62 -16.08 4.90
CA ILE A 89 8.73 -16.01 3.44
C ILE A 89 10.20 -15.90 3.05
N SER A 90 10.72 -16.92 2.35
CA SER A 90 12.10 -16.97 1.85
C SER A 90 12.23 -16.65 0.36
N LYS A 91 11.15 -16.86 -0.42
CA LYS A 91 11.10 -16.60 -1.86
C LYS A 91 9.65 -16.41 -2.33
N PRO A 92 9.43 -15.73 -3.47
CA PRO A 92 8.12 -15.68 -4.11
C PRO A 92 7.63 -17.07 -4.49
N ARG A 93 6.32 -17.31 -4.37
CA ARG A 93 5.67 -18.53 -4.89
C ARG A 93 5.59 -18.52 -6.41
N ARG A 94 5.31 -17.36 -6.99
CA ARG A 94 5.28 -17.17 -8.44
C ARG A 94 5.90 -15.85 -8.82
N ILE A 95 6.52 -15.85 -9.98
CA ILE A 95 7.13 -14.68 -10.60
C ILE A 95 6.53 -14.57 -11.99
N LYS A 96 5.94 -13.42 -12.31
CA LYS A 96 5.44 -13.09 -13.64
C LYS A 96 6.18 -11.87 -14.17
N TYR A 97 6.48 -11.91 -15.46
CA TYR A 97 7.13 -10.80 -16.14
C TYR A 97 6.18 -10.18 -17.15
N ILE A 98 6.10 -8.87 -17.14
CA ILE A 98 5.37 -8.06 -18.09
C ILE A 98 6.41 -7.23 -18.85
N SER A 99 6.53 -7.51 -20.14
CA SER A 99 7.42 -6.76 -21.03
C SER A 99 6.78 -5.41 -21.35
N GLY A 100 7.33 -4.33 -20.76
CA GLY A 100 6.98 -2.97 -21.18
C GLY A 100 7.81 -2.51 -22.37
N ARG A 101 7.62 -1.25 -22.76
CA ARG A 101 8.40 -0.61 -23.82
C ARG A 101 9.79 -0.25 -23.30
N LEU A 102 10.82 -0.60 -24.07
CA LEU A 102 12.21 -0.27 -23.77
C LEU A 102 12.40 1.24 -23.63
N GLY A 103 13.26 1.66 -22.69
CA GLY A 103 13.61 3.06 -22.47
C GLY A 103 12.59 3.89 -21.70
N THR A 104 11.67 3.25 -20.97
CA THR A 104 10.70 3.94 -20.12
C THR A 104 10.98 3.67 -18.65
N THR A 105 10.67 4.64 -17.79
CA THR A 105 10.64 4.49 -16.33
C THR A 105 9.19 4.28 -15.88
N PRO A 106 8.69 3.03 -15.92
CA PRO A 106 7.32 2.74 -15.57
C PRO A 106 7.03 3.04 -14.09
N GLU A 107 5.90 3.69 -13.83
CA GLU A 107 5.27 3.68 -12.50
C GLU A 107 4.21 2.58 -12.47
N VAL A 108 4.20 1.78 -11.40
CA VAL A 108 3.26 0.65 -11.24
C VAL A 108 2.37 0.85 -10.02
N ARG A 109 1.08 0.50 -10.16
CA ARG A 109 0.10 0.47 -9.06
C ARG A 109 -0.83 -0.72 -9.21
N PHE A 110 -1.14 -1.41 -8.13
CA PHE A 110 -2.19 -2.43 -8.14
C PHE A 110 -3.57 -1.77 -8.24
N LEU A 111 -4.47 -2.38 -9.00
CA LEU A 111 -5.89 -2.06 -9.03
C LEU A 111 -6.66 -3.20 -8.34
N PRO A 112 -7.93 -3.00 -7.96
CA PRO A 112 -8.78 -4.07 -7.44
C PRO A 112 -8.76 -5.33 -8.33
N GLY A 113 -8.71 -6.50 -7.69
CA GLY A 113 -8.66 -7.80 -8.38
C GLY A 113 -7.26 -8.24 -8.78
N LYS A 114 -7.07 -8.66 -10.03
CA LYS A 114 -5.78 -9.11 -10.61
C LYS A 114 -5.33 -8.18 -11.74
N LEU A 115 -5.50 -6.89 -11.51
CA LEU A 115 -5.22 -5.83 -12.46
C LEU A 115 -4.04 -4.99 -11.99
N LEU A 116 -3.18 -4.60 -12.93
CA LEU A 116 -2.01 -3.78 -12.68
C LEU A 116 -2.04 -2.56 -13.60
N LEU A 117 -1.96 -1.39 -13.00
CA LEU A 117 -1.77 -0.12 -13.67
C LEU A 117 -0.29 0.10 -13.93
N ILE A 118 0.08 0.36 -15.18
CA ILE A 118 1.44 0.71 -15.60
C ILE A 118 1.40 2.05 -16.34
N ILE A 119 2.11 3.05 -15.82
CA ILE A 119 2.29 4.36 -16.43
C ILE A 119 3.67 4.40 -17.07
N SER A 120 3.73 4.37 -18.40
CA SER A 120 4.97 4.50 -19.16
C SER A 120 5.22 5.97 -19.50
N LYS A 121 6.34 6.52 -19.03
CA LYS A 121 6.81 7.87 -19.36
C LYS A 121 7.77 7.79 -20.55
N THR A 122 7.29 8.12 -21.75
CA THR A 122 8.11 8.31 -22.97
C THR A 122 8.12 9.79 -23.35
N VAL A 123 8.19 10.12 -24.65
CA VAL A 123 7.80 11.44 -25.18
C VAL A 123 6.37 11.79 -24.77
N TRP A 124 5.48 10.79 -24.77
CA TRP A 124 4.12 10.89 -24.25
C TRP A 124 3.94 9.93 -23.09
N SER A 125 3.10 10.32 -22.14
CA SER A 125 2.74 9.41 -21.05
C SER A 125 1.57 8.53 -21.48
N THR A 126 1.68 7.23 -21.19
CA THR A 126 0.63 6.25 -21.49
C THR A 126 0.30 5.49 -20.22
N LEU A 127 -0.99 5.44 -19.90
CA LEU A 127 -1.52 4.61 -18.83
C LEU A 127 -2.04 3.32 -19.45
N SER A 128 -1.58 2.17 -18.98
CA SER A 128 -2.05 0.87 -19.44
C SER A 128 -2.47 -0.02 -18.27
N VAL A 129 -3.57 -0.74 -18.44
CA VAL A 129 -4.07 -1.70 -17.46
C VAL A 129 -3.80 -3.10 -17.98
N TRP A 130 -3.23 -3.93 -17.11
CA TRP A 130 -2.84 -5.30 -17.41
C TRP A 130 -3.56 -6.27 -16.49
N ASP A 131 -4.19 -7.29 -17.07
CA ASP A 131 -4.61 -8.48 -16.35
C ASP A 131 -3.40 -9.41 -16.24
N TYR A 132 -2.97 -9.65 -15.01
CA TYR A 132 -1.89 -10.59 -14.70
C TYR A 132 -2.42 -11.85 -13.99
N GLY A 133 -3.73 -12.03 -13.92
CA GLY A 133 -4.37 -13.21 -13.34
C GLY A 133 -4.31 -14.45 -14.23
N SER A 134 -4.32 -14.25 -15.55
CA SER A 134 -4.14 -15.29 -16.56
C SER A 134 -2.72 -15.88 -16.56
N ALA A 135 -2.54 -17.00 -17.26
CA ALA A 135 -1.22 -17.62 -17.46
C ALA A 135 -0.25 -16.68 -18.20
N VAL A 136 -0.77 -15.92 -19.17
CA VAL A 136 -0.06 -14.88 -19.90
C VAL A 136 -0.65 -13.54 -19.52
N SER A 137 0.19 -12.63 -18.99
CA SER A 137 -0.25 -11.27 -18.69
C SER A 137 -0.69 -10.55 -19.97
N LYS A 138 -1.90 -9.99 -19.96
CA LYS A 138 -2.50 -9.36 -21.12
C LYS A 138 -2.80 -7.90 -20.81
N ARG A 139 -2.40 -7.00 -21.70
CA ARG A 139 -2.85 -5.61 -21.66
C ARG A 139 -4.33 -5.57 -22.05
N VAL A 140 -5.17 -5.12 -21.13
CA VAL A 140 -6.63 -5.11 -21.29
C VAL A 140 -7.18 -3.75 -21.65
N CYS A 141 -6.51 -2.67 -21.26
CA CYS A 141 -6.90 -1.30 -21.58
C CYS A 141 -5.68 -0.38 -21.71
N GLU A 142 -5.82 0.69 -22.48
CA GLU A 142 -4.81 1.75 -22.63
C GLU A 142 -5.52 3.11 -22.72
N TRP A 143 -5.00 4.09 -21.99
CA TRP A 143 -5.44 5.48 -22.02
C TRP A 143 -4.23 6.38 -22.20
N SER A 144 -4.23 7.19 -23.25
CA SER A 144 -3.16 8.15 -23.53
C SER A 144 -3.74 9.42 -24.16
N PRO A 145 -3.83 10.53 -23.40
CA PRO A 145 -4.08 11.83 -23.99
C PRO A 145 -2.85 12.23 -24.82
N ARG A 146 -3.01 12.26 -26.14
CA ARG A 146 -1.97 12.75 -27.06
C ARG A 146 -1.57 14.15 -26.62
N GLY A 147 -0.28 14.44 -26.51
CA GLY A 147 0.15 15.76 -26.05
C GLY A 147 0.62 15.78 -24.59
N ALA A 148 0.17 14.85 -23.76
CA ALA A 148 0.22 15.07 -22.32
C ALA A 148 1.34 14.32 -21.58
N ILE A 149 1.82 14.97 -20.52
CA ILE A 149 2.74 14.42 -19.54
C ILE A 149 1.97 14.16 -18.26
N LEU A 150 2.09 12.95 -17.71
CA LEU A 150 1.46 12.59 -16.43
C LEU A 150 2.46 12.77 -15.29
N SER A 151 2.10 13.59 -14.30
CA SER A 151 3.00 13.99 -13.21
C SER A 151 2.62 13.44 -11.84
N GLY A 152 1.41 12.86 -11.69
CA GLY A 152 0.96 12.24 -10.44
C GLY A 152 -0.20 11.28 -10.68
N VAL A 153 -0.30 10.25 -9.85
CA VAL A 153 -1.36 9.24 -9.91
C VAL A 153 -1.81 8.84 -8.51
N ALA A 154 -3.12 8.73 -8.33
CA ALA A 154 -3.73 8.10 -7.16
C ALA A 154 -4.72 7.01 -7.63
N VAL A 155 -4.56 5.80 -7.12
CA VAL A 155 -5.54 4.71 -7.31
C VAL A 155 -6.56 4.78 -6.18
N ASN A 156 -7.83 4.52 -6.48
CA ASN A 156 -8.88 4.50 -5.48
C ASN A 156 -8.69 3.33 -4.50
N GLY A 157 -8.62 3.64 -3.20
CA GLY A 157 -8.60 2.65 -2.13
C GLY A 157 -9.93 1.91 -1.98
N ASP A 158 -11.04 2.50 -2.43
CA ASP A 158 -12.37 1.87 -2.42
C ASP A 158 -12.65 1.20 -3.77
N PRO A 159 -12.69 -0.15 -3.84
CA PRO A 159 -13.00 -0.87 -5.08
C PRO A 159 -14.45 -0.70 -5.55
N ARG A 160 -15.34 -0.12 -4.73
CA ARG A 160 -16.76 0.07 -5.04
C ARG A 160 -17.05 1.41 -5.70
N SER A 161 -16.13 2.36 -5.59
CA SER A 161 -16.29 3.69 -6.19
C SER A 161 -16.26 3.59 -7.71
N GLU A 162 -17.06 4.43 -8.38
CA GLU A 162 -16.99 4.56 -9.84
C GLU A 162 -15.63 5.12 -10.27
N ALA A 163 -15.03 6.02 -9.46
CA ALA A 163 -13.72 6.55 -9.70
C ALA A 163 -12.65 5.49 -9.39
N THR A 164 -11.80 5.16 -10.35
CA THR A 164 -10.76 4.15 -10.18
C THR A 164 -9.36 4.77 -10.05
N VAL A 165 -9.07 5.79 -10.85
CA VAL A 165 -7.74 6.43 -10.87
C VAL A 165 -7.89 7.93 -11.07
N ALA A 166 -7.16 8.73 -10.31
CA ALA A 166 -6.98 10.16 -10.58
C ALA A 166 -5.55 10.40 -11.09
N VAL A 167 -5.41 11.22 -12.13
CA VAL A 167 -4.12 11.47 -12.78
C VAL A 167 -3.92 12.98 -12.99
N ALA A 168 -2.79 13.52 -12.53
CA ALA A 168 -2.37 14.87 -12.89
C ALA A 168 -1.76 14.86 -14.30
N MET A 169 -2.29 15.73 -15.15
CA MET A 169 -1.97 15.84 -16.56
C MET A 169 -1.54 17.27 -16.88
N HIS A 170 -0.41 17.41 -17.58
CA HIS A 170 0.05 18.67 -18.15
C HIS A 170 -0.05 18.61 -19.68
N LEU A 171 -0.88 19.48 -20.27
CA LEU A 171 -1.11 19.57 -21.71
C LEU A 171 -1.22 21.04 -22.12
N ASN A 172 -0.38 21.50 -23.05
CA ASN A 172 -0.37 22.88 -23.55
C ASN A 172 -0.36 23.94 -22.43
N GLU A 173 0.58 23.83 -21.48
CA GLU A 173 0.72 24.73 -20.32
C GLU A 173 -0.41 24.63 -19.27
N LYS A 174 -1.49 23.91 -19.58
CA LYS A 174 -2.63 23.71 -18.69
C LYS A 174 -2.38 22.48 -17.80
N ARG A 175 -2.46 22.67 -16.48
CA ARG A 175 -2.44 21.59 -15.48
C ARG A 175 -3.87 21.22 -15.10
N THR A 176 -4.17 19.93 -15.19
CA THR A 176 -5.50 19.39 -14.91
C THR A 176 -5.37 18.08 -14.16
N VAL A 177 -6.35 17.76 -13.32
CA VAL A 177 -6.49 16.42 -12.75
C VAL A 177 -7.66 15.75 -13.42
N VAL A 178 -7.42 14.59 -14.03
CA VAL A 178 -8.42 13.79 -14.71
C VAL A 178 -8.75 12.58 -13.85
N VAL A 179 -10.03 12.41 -13.52
CA VAL A 179 -10.55 11.25 -12.78
C VAL A 179 -11.13 10.26 -13.78
N LEU A 180 -10.64 9.02 -13.73
CA LEU A 180 -10.96 7.94 -14.66
C LEU A 180 -11.72 6.82 -13.92
N SER A 181 -12.70 6.23 -14.60
CA SER A 181 -13.39 5.00 -14.22
C SER A 181 -12.92 3.85 -15.10
N LEU A 182 -12.53 2.73 -14.49
CA LEU A 182 -12.26 1.49 -15.20
C LEU A 182 -13.54 0.64 -15.25
N LYS A 183 -14.21 0.61 -16.40
CA LYS A 183 -15.41 -0.21 -16.60
C LYS A 183 -15.05 -1.54 -17.26
N HIS A 184 -15.75 -2.60 -16.88
CA HIS A 184 -15.62 -3.94 -17.46
C HIS A 184 -16.95 -4.36 -18.08
N ASP A 185 -17.02 -4.41 -19.41
CA ASP A 185 -18.21 -4.81 -20.17
C ASP A 185 -18.12 -6.30 -20.58
N GLY A 186 -17.96 -7.16 -19.58
CA GLY A 186 -17.89 -8.62 -19.70
C GLY A 186 -16.61 -9.19 -20.33
N SER A 187 -16.09 -8.59 -21.39
CA SER A 187 -14.88 -9.04 -22.10
C SER A 187 -13.83 -7.96 -22.34
N LEU A 188 -14.23 -6.69 -22.24
CA LEU A 188 -13.37 -5.54 -22.51
C LEU A 188 -13.31 -4.62 -21.31
N TYR A 189 -12.13 -4.03 -21.10
CA TYR A 189 -11.88 -3.01 -20.11
C TYR A 189 -11.72 -1.66 -20.81
N GLU A 190 -12.40 -0.64 -20.31
CA GLU A 190 -12.32 0.73 -20.82
C GLU A 190 -12.09 1.73 -19.69
N LEU A 191 -11.23 2.72 -19.95
CA LEU A 191 -11.00 3.86 -19.06
C LEU A 191 -11.79 5.06 -19.54
N LEU A 192 -12.83 5.42 -18.80
CA LEU A 192 -13.71 6.54 -19.10
C LEU A 192 -13.36 7.74 -18.23
N VAL A 193 -13.35 8.94 -18.82
CA VAL A 193 -13.17 10.19 -18.07
C VAL A 193 -14.47 10.52 -17.34
N LEU A 194 -14.44 10.54 -16.01
CA LEU A 194 -15.57 10.95 -15.17
C LEU A 194 -15.58 12.46 -14.95
N GLN A 195 -14.42 13.03 -14.65
CA GLN A 195 -14.29 14.44 -14.27
C GLN A 195 -12.91 14.99 -14.65
N GLU A 196 -12.89 16.25 -15.10
CA GLU A 196 -11.67 17.05 -15.26
C GLU A 196 -11.72 18.21 -14.25
N ILE A 197 -10.69 18.31 -13.41
CA ILE A 197 -10.54 19.33 -12.37
C ILE A 197 -9.41 20.25 -12.79
N GLN A 198 -9.67 21.56 -12.82
CA GLN A 198 -8.67 22.58 -13.09
C GLN A 198 -7.89 22.85 -11.81
N ALA A 199 -6.73 22.21 -11.66
CA ALA A 199 -5.89 22.35 -10.48
C ALA A 199 -4.42 22.18 -10.85
N GLU A 200 -3.55 22.99 -10.25
CA GLU A 200 -2.09 22.90 -10.39
C GLU A 200 -1.45 21.87 -9.44
N MET A 201 -2.28 21.13 -8.72
CA MET A 201 -1.91 20.14 -7.70
C MET A 201 -1.88 18.72 -8.25
N LYS A 202 -1.14 17.83 -7.58
CA LYS A 202 -1.06 16.40 -7.91
C LYS A 202 -2.08 15.60 -7.09
N PRO A 203 -2.74 14.57 -7.64
CA PRO A 203 -3.54 13.65 -6.84
C PRO A 203 -2.60 12.80 -5.98
N ILE A 204 -2.85 12.78 -4.68
CA ILE A 204 -2.04 12.04 -3.70
C ILE A 204 -2.79 10.80 -3.20
N THR A 205 -4.09 10.94 -2.91
CA THR A 205 -4.91 9.84 -2.38
C THR A 205 -6.32 9.97 -2.90
N LEU A 206 -6.90 8.84 -3.29
CA LEU A 206 -8.28 8.74 -3.74
C LEU A 206 -8.93 7.62 -2.92
N GLU A 207 -9.99 7.94 -2.18
CA GLU A 207 -10.72 6.98 -1.34
C GLU A 207 -12.22 7.23 -1.45
N GLY A 208 -12.94 6.30 -2.07
CA GLY A 208 -14.37 6.46 -2.34
C GLY A 208 -14.61 7.62 -3.31
N ASP A 209 -15.36 8.61 -2.85
CA ASP A 209 -15.65 9.86 -3.58
C ASP A 209 -14.73 11.02 -3.15
N ILE A 210 -13.76 10.79 -2.25
CA ILE A 210 -12.88 11.83 -1.72
C ILE A 210 -11.50 11.74 -2.37
N LEU A 211 -11.07 12.85 -2.97
CA LEU A 211 -9.78 13.02 -3.62
C LEU A 211 -8.95 14.06 -2.86
N ALA A 212 -7.76 13.67 -2.40
CA ALA A 212 -6.77 14.60 -1.89
C ALA A 212 -5.83 15.04 -3.01
N LEU A 213 -5.76 16.34 -3.24
CA LEU A 213 -4.80 16.99 -4.13
C LEU A 213 -3.78 17.74 -3.29
N SER A 214 -2.52 17.77 -3.70
CA SER A 214 -1.50 18.51 -2.96
C SER A 214 -0.50 19.19 -3.89
N ASP A 215 0.01 20.33 -3.43
CA ASP A 215 1.13 21.02 -4.04
C ASP A 215 2.47 20.44 -3.56
N GLU A 216 3.57 21.02 -4.03
CA GLU A 216 4.94 20.64 -3.62
C GLU A 216 5.41 21.37 -2.35
N VAL A 217 4.57 22.26 -1.78
CA VAL A 217 4.98 23.23 -0.76
C VAL A 217 4.17 23.09 0.52
N SER A 218 2.91 23.56 0.53
CA SER A 218 2.17 23.72 1.79
C SER A 218 0.68 23.40 1.76
N GLN A 219 0.07 23.41 0.59
CA GLN A 219 -1.38 23.30 0.42
C GLN A 219 -1.82 21.89 0.04
N THR A 220 -2.91 21.45 0.65
CA THR A 220 -3.59 20.20 0.31
C THR A 220 -5.08 20.45 0.23
N VAL A 221 -5.71 20.10 -0.89
CA VAL A 221 -7.14 20.26 -1.11
C VAL A 221 -7.83 18.91 -0.96
N ILE A 222 -8.87 18.86 -0.12
CA ILE A 222 -9.76 17.70 0.00
C ILE A 222 -10.99 17.96 -0.84
N TRP A 223 -11.18 17.17 -1.88
CA TRP A 223 -12.21 17.35 -2.90
C TRP A 223 -13.21 16.19 -2.86
N ASN A 224 -14.50 16.49 -2.74
CA ASN A 224 -15.57 15.50 -2.90
C ASN A 224 -16.05 15.49 -4.35
N LEU A 225 -15.80 14.39 -5.05
CA LEU A 225 -16.10 14.20 -6.47
C LEU A 225 -17.60 14.26 -6.76
N LYS A 226 -18.42 13.75 -5.85
CA LYS A 226 -19.88 13.65 -6.01
C LYS A 226 -20.57 15.00 -5.83
N THR A 227 -20.24 15.73 -4.77
CA THR A 227 -20.84 17.03 -4.45
C THR A 227 -20.13 18.20 -5.14
N LYS A 228 -18.92 17.98 -5.66
CA LYS A 228 -18.04 19.02 -6.23
C LYS A 228 -17.73 20.14 -5.24
N THR A 229 -17.67 19.80 -3.96
CA THR A 229 -17.26 20.69 -2.87
C THR A 229 -15.84 20.37 -2.44
N TYR A 230 -15.12 21.36 -1.92
CA TYR A 230 -13.76 21.15 -1.44
C TYR A 230 -13.47 21.94 -0.16
N GLY A 231 -12.40 21.55 0.52
CA GLY A 231 -11.82 22.25 1.67
C GLY A 231 -10.31 22.33 1.51
N LEU A 232 -9.71 23.42 2.03
CA LEU A 232 -8.28 23.68 1.94
C LEU A 232 -7.61 23.39 3.28
N LEU A 233 -6.55 22.58 3.25
CA LEU A 233 -5.63 22.35 4.37
C LEU A 233 -4.34 23.09 4.06
N GLN A 234 -3.91 23.97 4.97
CA GLN A 234 -2.72 24.77 4.77
C GLN A 234 -1.90 24.83 6.05
N HIS A 235 -0.59 24.68 5.91
CA HIS A 235 0.36 24.94 6.99
C HIS A 235 1.34 26.04 6.58
N LEU A 236 2.05 26.59 7.55
CA LEU A 236 3.08 27.59 7.30
C LEU A 236 4.29 26.92 6.64
N ALA A 237 4.67 27.40 5.46
CA ALA A 237 5.89 26.93 4.81
C ALA A 237 7.11 27.33 5.65
N LEU A 238 7.96 26.34 6.00
CA LEU A 238 9.15 26.55 6.85
C LEU A 238 10.10 27.58 6.23
N LEU A 239 10.42 27.41 4.94
CA LEU A 239 11.29 28.30 4.15
C LEU A 239 10.87 28.27 2.67
N PRO A 240 10.96 29.39 1.93
CA PRO A 240 10.52 29.47 0.52
C PRO A 240 11.25 28.54 -0.45
N LEU A 241 12.42 28.01 -0.06
CA LEU A 241 13.30 27.22 -0.93
C LEU A 241 13.26 25.72 -0.63
N GLN A 242 12.58 25.30 0.43
CA GLN A 242 12.58 23.90 0.85
C GLN A 242 11.42 23.15 0.21
N VAL A 243 11.72 22.29 -0.76
CA VAL A 243 10.73 21.40 -1.36
C VAL A 243 10.28 20.39 -0.30
N ASN A 244 8.98 20.35 -0.01
CA ASN A 244 8.38 19.44 0.96
C ASN A 244 7.21 18.72 0.29
N GLU A 245 7.53 17.96 -0.75
CA GLU A 245 6.53 17.27 -1.57
C GLU A 245 5.64 16.38 -0.71
N CYS A 246 4.33 16.43 -0.96
CA CYS A 246 3.38 15.57 -0.29
C CYS A 246 3.50 14.14 -0.83
N ILE A 247 3.82 13.20 0.07
CA ILE A 247 4.02 11.79 -0.25
C ILE A 247 2.70 11.04 -0.14
N GLN A 248 1.91 11.34 0.90
CA GLN A 248 0.69 10.62 1.20
C GLN A 248 -0.30 11.50 1.97
N VAL A 249 -1.60 11.25 1.79
CA VAL A 249 -2.66 11.79 2.64
C VAL A 249 -3.45 10.62 3.20
N VAL A 250 -3.67 10.59 4.51
CA VAL A 250 -4.44 9.52 5.17
C VAL A 250 -5.68 10.13 5.79
N PHE A 251 -6.86 9.65 5.35
CA PHE A 251 -8.14 9.97 5.96
C PHE A 251 -8.29 9.15 7.24
N ALA A 252 -8.20 9.81 8.38
CA ALA A 252 -8.24 9.20 9.70
C ALA A 252 -9.54 9.60 10.42
N TYR A 253 -9.70 9.19 11.68
CA TYR A 253 -10.90 9.52 12.44
C TYR A 253 -11.09 11.04 12.58
N GLN A 254 -12.09 11.59 11.89
CA GLN A 254 -12.45 13.03 11.89
C GLN A 254 -11.27 13.98 11.61
N SER A 255 -10.21 13.48 10.99
CA SER A 255 -8.97 14.20 10.78
C SER A 255 -8.30 13.73 9.50
N VAL A 256 -7.38 14.53 9.00
CA VAL A 256 -6.59 14.24 7.81
C VAL A 256 -5.13 14.36 8.19
N LEU A 257 -4.37 13.27 8.05
CA LEU A 257 -2.92 13.31 8.22
C LEU A 257 -2.27 13.56 6.86
N VAL A 258 -1.65 14.73 6.69
CA VAL A 258 -0.88 15.10 5.51
C VAL A 258 0.59 14.76 5.77
N VAL A 259 1.13 13.87 4.95
CA VAL A 259 2.48 13.33 5.07
C VAL A 259 3.32 13.91 3.94
N ARG A 260 4.35 14.67 4.30
CA ARG A 260 5.27 15.31 3.38
C ARG A 260 6.69 14.75 3.57
N ALA A 261 7.58 15.08 2.64
CA ALA A 261 8.95 14.58 2.62
C ALA A 261 9.78 14.89 3.86
N GLN A 262 9.36 15.78 4.75
CA GLN A 262 10.09 16.08 5.99
C GLN A 262 9.19 16.17 7.23
N THR A 263 7.89 16.42 7.01
CA THR A 263 6.95 16.75 8.07
C THR A 263 5.66 15.95 7.94
N VAL A 264 5.01 15.72 9.08
CA VAL A 264 3.64 15.25 9.15
C VAL A 264 2.80 16.28 9.86
N HIS A 265 1.63 16.56 9.30
CA HIS A 265 0.67 17.53 9.83
C HIS A 265 -0.68 16.86 9.98
N LEU A 266 -1.25 16.94 11.19
CA LEU A 266 -2.60 16.46 11.46
C LEU A 266 -3.56 17.64 11.37
N PHE A 267 -4.53 17.57 10.47
CA PHE A 267 -5.60 18.56 10.30
C PHE A 267 -6.94 18.02 10.81
N PRO A 268 -7.88 18.88 11.22
CA PRO A 268 -9.27 18.46 11.31
C PRO A 268 -9.78 18.07 9.91
N PHE A 269 -10.79 17.22 9.82
CA PHE A 269 -11.45 17.01 8.53
C PHE A 269 -12.17 18.31 8.13
N PRO A 270 -11.86 18.90 6.96
CA PRO A 270 -12.38 20.22 6.62
C PRO A 270 -13.87 20.15 6.28
N GLU A 271 -14.61 21.21 6.61
CA GLU A 271 -15.96 21.39 6.09
C GLU A 271 -15.88 21.65 4.58
N LEU A 272 -16.55 20.81 3.78
CA LEU A 272 -16.48 20.91 2.33
C LEU A 272 -17.55 21.87 1.81
N GLY A 273 -17.12 22.99 1.21
CA GLY A 273 -17.99 24.02 0.65
C GLY A 273 -17.83 24.18 -0.86
N SER A 274 -18.74 24.93 -1.51
CA SER A 274 -18.66 25.20 -2.95
C SER A 274 -18.00 26.54 -3.31
N HIS A 275 -17.92 27.50 -2.37
CA HIS A 275 -17.55 28.89 -2.68
C HIS A 275 -16.68 29.60 -1.64
N VAL A 276 -16.36 29.00 -0.49
CA VAL A 276 -15.53 29.65 0.54
C VAL A 276 -14.30 28.80 0.81
N GLU A 277 -13.13 29.35 0.54
CA GLU A 277 -11.83 28.78 0.93
C GLU A 277 -11.65 28.93 2.45
N ILE A 278 -12.32 28.07 3.22
CA ILE A 278 -12.01 27.93 4.64
C ILE A 278 -10.72 27.13 4.72
N SER A 279 -9.61 27.84 4.94
CA SER A 279 -8.31 27.23 5.20
C SER A 279 -8.30 26.68 6.62
N CYS A 280 -7.99 25.40 6.77
CA CYS A 280 -7.84 24.75 8.06
C CYS A 280 -6.35 24.70 8.45
N GLU A 281 -6.04 25.16 9.65
CA GLU A 281 -4.71 25.04 10.25
C GLU A 281 -4.48 23.64 10.86
N PRO A 282 -3.22 23.17 10.94
CA PRO A 282 -2.92 21.88 11.55
C PRO A 282 -3.18 21.91 13.07
N LEU A 283 -3.79 20.83 13.58
CA LEU A 283 -3.97 20.56 15.01
C LEU A 283 -2.64 20.23 15.70
N ALA A 284 -1.75 19.56 14.98
CA ALA A 284 -0.44 19.14 15.46
C ALA A 284 0.51 18.89 14.28
N GLU A 285 1.81 18.98 14.55
CA GLU A 285 2.85 18.71 13.57
C GLU A 285 4.06 18.01 14.19
N HIS A 286 4.81 17.30 13.34
CA HIS A 286 6.08 16.70 13.71
C HIS A 286 7.02 16.65 12.49
N SER A 287 8.31 16.92 12.70
CA SER A 287 9.34 16.79 11.68
C SER A 287 10.19 15.56 11.96
N PHE A 288 10.40 14.75 10.93
CA PHE A 288 11.35 13.63 10.95
C PHE A 288 12.74 14.05 10.40
N GLY A 289 12.90 15.33 10.05
CA GLY A 289 14.08 15.81 9.32
C GLY A 289 14.07 15.35 7.87
N TRP A 290 15.25 15.04 7.32
CA TRP A 290 15.36 14.50 5.97
C TRP A 290 14.93 13.04 5.95
N VAL A 291 13.90 12.72 5.16
CA VAL A 291 13.48 11.35 4.93
C VAL A 291 13.52 11.00 3.44
N ASP A 292 14.11 9.85 3.15
CA ASP A 292 14.16 9.30 1.80
C ASP A 292 12.82 8.69 1.38
N GLY A 293 12.06 8.17 2.34
CA GLY A 293 10.79 7.52 2.07
C GLY A 293 9.93 7.42 3.31
N GLN A 294 8.63 7.57 3.12
CA GLN A 294 7.64 7.49 4.19
C GLN A 294 6.40 6.77 3.71
N SER A 295 5.78 6.00 4.59
CA SER A 295 4.48 5.39 4.35
C SER A 295 3.69 5.37 5.64
N VAL A 296 2.43 5.79 5.58
CA VAL A 296 1.51 5.79 6.71
C VAL A 296 0.34 4.88 6.40
N ASN A 297 -0.09 4.11 7.39
CA ASN A 297 -1.29 3.29 7.27
C ASN A 297 -2.04 3.21 8.60
N ILE A 298 -3.33 2.90 8.50
CA ILE A 298 -4.18 2.60 9.66
C ILE A 298 -4.01 1.10 9.93
N CYS A 299 -3.31 0.77 11.02
CA CYS A 299 -2.94 -0.62 11.33
C CYS A 299 -3.65 -1.11 12.60
N PRO A 300 -4.91 -1.60 12.51
CA PRO A 300 -5.67 -2.00 13.69
C PRO A 300 -5.02 -3.13 14.49
N PHE A 301 -4.26 -4.00 13.83
CA PHE A 301 -3.69 -5.20 14.45
C PHE A 301 -2.33 -4.98 15.15
N LEU A 302 -1.72 -3.80 15.00
CA LEU A 302 -0.49 -3.44 15.71
C LEU A 302 -0.77 -2.85 17.11
N SER A 303 -2.03 -2.61 17.45
CA SER A 303 -2.41 -2.15 18.78
C SER A 303 -2.47 -3.33 19.76
N SER A 304 -1.68 -3.27 20.83
CA SER A 304 -1.73 -4.25 21.92
C SER A 304 -3.05 -4.23 22.71
N SER A 305 -3.86 -3.17 22.54
CA SER A 305 -5.11 -2.99 23.28
C SER A 305 -6.28 -3.64 22.54
N ARG A 306 -6.60 -4.90 22.86
CA ARG A 306 -7.82 -5.60 22.42
C ARG A 306 -9.06 -5.13 23.20
N SER A 307 -9.27 -3.82 23.30
CA SER A 307 -10.48 -3.25 23.91
C SER A 307 -11.65 -3.40 22.92
N THR A 308 -12.67 -4.19 23.28
CA THR A 308 -13.74 -4.65 22.39
C THR A 308 -14.98 -3.77 22.33
N THR A 309 -15.05 -2.61 22.99
CA THR A 309 -16.37 -2.05 23.39
C THR A 309 -16.75 -0.63 22.94
N SER A 310 -16.05 0.04 22.04
CA SER A 310 -16.65 1.22 21.36
C SER A 310 -15.95 1.49 20.03
N LYS A 311 -16.50 2.40 19.21
CA LYS A 311 -15.94 2.90 17.94
C LYS A 311 -14.55 3.52 18.15
N MET A 312 -13.57 2.70 18.52
CA MET A 312 -12.23 3.15 18.88
C MET A 312 -11.53 3.61 17.63
N HIS A 313 -11.03 4.84 17.69
CA HIS A 313 -10.19 5.40 16.66
C HIS A 313 -8.96 4.51 16.58
N THR A 314 -8.58 4.12 15.37
CA THR A 314 -7.47 3.18 15.19
C THR A 314 -6.16 3.95 15.17
N PRO A 315 -5.09 3.46 15.82
CA PRO A 315 -3.78 4.10 15.74
C PRO A 315 -3.29 4.19 14.30
N LEU A 316 -2.54 5.26 14.00
CA LEU A 316 -1.84 5.42 12.72
C LEU A 316 -0.41 4.93 12.90
N THR A 317 0.07 4.14 11.96
CA THR A 317 1.45 3.67 11.96
C THR A 317 2.20 4.34 10.83
N ILE A 318 3.36 4.92 11.15
CA ILE A 318 4.18 5.70 10.24
C ILE A 318 5.50 4.95 10.09
N PHE A 319 5.79 4.44 8.90
CA PHE A 319 7.05 3.82 8.57
C PHE A 319 7.95 4.83 7.86
N VAL A 320 9.14 5.05 8.39
CA VAL A 320 10.05 6.12 7.97
C VAL A 320 11.40 5.52 7.59
N ARG A 321 11.92 5.93 6.44
CA ARG A 321 13.33 5.80 6.09
C ARG A 321 13.95 7.19 6.14
N GLY A 322 14.70 7.48 7.21
CA GLY A 322 15.50 8.69 7.27
C GLY A 322 16.54 8.73 6.14
N GLU A 323 16.91 9.93 5.73
CA GLU A 323 18.09 10.21 4.92
C GLU A 323 19.19 10.67 5.88
N SER A 324 20.43 10.23 5.69
CA SER A 324 21.57 10.80 6.41
C SER A 324 22.39 11.63 5.44
N ASP A 325 22.53 12.91 5.77
CA ASP A 325 23.42 13.85 5.09
C ASP A 325 24.88 13.63 5.43
N ASP A 326 25.19 12.85 6.48
CA ASP A 326 26.57 12.59 6.90
C ASP A 326 27.15 11.46 6.06
N PRO A 327 28.02 11.71 5.06
CA PRO A 327 28.62 10.66 4.25
C PRO A 327 29.53 9.71 5.06
N TRP A 328 29.86 10.07 6.30
CA TRP A 328 30.74 9.32 7.21
C TRP A 328 29.98 8.51 8.27
N ALA A 329 28.66 8.68 8.39
CA ALA A 329 27.83 7.84 9.25
C ALA A 329 27.87 6.37 8.79
N SER A 330 27.80 5.43 9.74
CA SER A 330 27.87 3.99 9.48
C SER A 330 26.94 3.53 8.37
N ASP A 331 27.35 2.50 7.62
CA ASP A 331 26.56 1.93 6.51
C ASP A 331 25.23 1.30 6.93
N ILE A 332 25.08 1.02 8.23
CA ILE A 332 23.83 0.51 8.82
C ILE A 332 22.94 1.70 9.16
N TYR A 333 21.85 1.81 8.40
CA TYR A 333 20.74 2.70 8.65
C TYR A 333 19.59 1.94 9.30
N ASN A 334 18.68 2.66 9.96
CA ASN A 334 17.46 2.05 10.50
C ASN A 334 16.25 2.61 9.77
N LEU A 335 15.37 1.70 9.36
CA LEU A 335 13.98 2.03 9.09
C LEU A 335 13.23 2.05 10.42
N GLU A 336 12.46 3.09 10.65
CA GLU A 336 11.85 3.34 11.96
C GLU A 336 10.33 3.30 11.82
N LEU A 337 9.70 2.51 12.69
CA LEU A 337 8.25 2.40 12.76
C LEU A 337 7.76 3.24 13.95
N TYR A 338 6.99 4.28 13.66
CA TYR A 338 6.33 5.12 14.65
C TYR A 338 4.84 4.81 14.73
N THR A 339 4.22 5.17 15.85
CA THR A 339 2.77 5.08 16.04
C THR A 339 2.23 6.37 16.63
N LEU A 340 1.13 6.86 16.04
CA LEU A 340 0.27 7.88 16.60
C LEU A 340 -0.90 7.18 17.30
N GLU A 341 -0.85 7.19 18.63
CA GLU A 341 -1.94 6.63 19.44
C GLU A 341 -3.16 7.56 19.41
N PRO A 342 -4.38 7.01 19.43
CA PRO A 342 -5.57 7.78 19.69
C PRO A 342 -5.44 8.55 21.00
N ASN A 343 -5.91 9.79 21.01
CA ASN A 343 -5.97 10.59 22.24
C ASN A 343 -7.22 10.18 23.05
N PRO A 344 -7.08 9.56 24.23
CA PRO A 344 -8.22 9.13 25.03
C PRO A 344 -9.08 10.29 25.54
N ASP A 345 -8.50 11.50 25.63
CA ASP A 345 -9.17 12.71 26.11
C ASP A 345 -9.82 13.51 24.98
N TYR A 346 -9.78 13.00 23.74
CA TYR A 346 -10.34 13.71 22.59
C TYR A 346 -11.85 13.92 22.72
N THR A 347 -12.26 15.18 22.63
CA THR A 347 -13.66 15.58 22.43
C THR A 347 -13.76 16.33 21.11
N ALA A 348 -14.87 16.16 20.39
CA ALA A 348 -15.07 16.85 19.09
C ALA A 348 -14.96 18.38 19.21
N SER A 349 -15.16 18.93 20.40
CA SER A 349 -15.04 20.35 20.70
C SER A 349 -13.62 20.82 21.02
N ASN A 350 -12.72 19.95 21.49
CA ASN A 350 -11.40 20.36 21.98
C ASN A 350 -10.36 19.24 21.85
N GLY A 351 -9.27 19.54 21.14
CA GLY A 351 -8.05 18.75 21.10
C GLY A 351 -7.77 18.03 19.78
N SER A 352 -6.61 17.39 19.72
CA SER A 352 -6.21 16.52 18.61
C SER A 352 -6.75 15.10 18.83
N PRO A 353 -7.31 14.42 17.80
CA PRO A 353 -7.75 13.03 17.91
C PRO A 353 -6.59 12.03 18.11
N TYR A 354 -5.35 12.47 17.88
CA TYR A 354 -4.14 11.65 18.06
C TYR A 354 -3.11 12.34 18.96
N LEU A 355 -2.34 11.54 19.70
CA LEU A 355 -1.26 12.01 20.55
C LEU A 355 -0.01 12.31 19.73
N PHE A 356 0.50 13.54 19.81
CA PHE A 356 1.77 13.97 19.20
C PHE A 356 2.83 14.22 20.29
N PRO A 357 4.14 14.01 19.98
CA PRO A 357 4.67 13.50 18.71
C PRO A 357 4.47 11.99 18.52
N PRO A 358 4.62 11.46 17.28
CA PRO A 358 4.63 10.02 17.01
C PRO A 358 5.64 9.28 17.90
N ARG A 359 5.26 8.12 18.43
CA ARG A 359 6.12 7.31 19.31
C ARG A 359 6.82 6.23 18.51
N LEU A 360 8.15 6.19 18.58
CA LEU A 360 8.95 5.11 18.00
C LEU A 360 8.59 3.77 18.65
N ARG A 361 8.30 2.76 17.83
CA ARG A 361 7.94 1.41 18.27
C ARG A 361 8.98 0.37 17.91
N ASP A 362 9.39 0.30 16.65
CA ASP A 362 10.32 -0.72 16.17
C ASP A 362 11.37 -0.09 15.23
N LYS A 363 12.52 -0.77 15.10
CA LYS A 363 13.57 -0.45 14.14
C LYS A 363 13.92 -1.68 13.32
N VAL A 364 14.19 -1.47 12.03
CA VAL A 364 14.64 -2.51 11.10
C VAL A 364 15.94 -2.05 10.46
N ALA A 365 17.00 -2.86 10.59
CA ALA A 365 18.27 -2.55 9.95
C ALA A 365 18.11 -2.55 8.42
N CYS A 366 18.75 -1.57 7.78
CA CYS A 366 18.71 -1.33 6.36
C CYS A 366 20.10 -0.82 5.92
N LEU A 367 20.64 -1.34 4.82
CA LEU A 367 21.84 -0.81 4.20
C LEU A 367 21.59 0.58 3.60
N ARG A 368 22.59 1.45 3.75
CA ARG A 368 22.63 2.74 3.06
C ARG A 368 23.06 2.55 1.60
N GLY A 369 22.53 3.37 0.70
CA GLY A 369 22.87 3.30 -0.72
C GLY A 369 22.18 4.33 -1.58
N SER A 370 22.52 4.35 -2.87
CA SER A 370 21.78 5.16 -3.83
C SER A 370 20.55 4.36 -4.27
N LEU A 371 19.37 4.97 -4.14
CA LEU A 371 18.10 4.37 -4.55
C LEU A 371 17.46 5.20 -5.64
N THR A 372 17.17 4.54 -6.77
CA THR A 372 16.27 5.12 -7.76
C THR A 372 14.83 4.98 -7.30
N CYS A 373 14.46 3.83 -6.73
CA CYS A 373 13.15 3.64 -6.10
C CYS A 373 13.21 3.95 -4.61
N ARG A 374 12.81 5.17 -4.25
CA ARG A 374 12.75 5.61 -2.86
C ARG A 374 11.48 5.18 -2.11
N ARG A 375 10.51 4.58 -2.78
CA ARG A 375 9.26 4.21 -2.15
C ARG A 375 9.49 3.17 -1.04
N ILE A 376 8.72 3.28 0.03
CA ILE A 376 8.51 2.22 1.02
C ILE A 376 6.99 2.07 1.14
N VAL A 377 6.51 0.86 1.42
CA VAL A 377 5.07 0.63 1.57
C VAL A 377 4.82 -0.13 2.86
N LEU A 378 3.99 0.44 3.73
CA LEU A 378 3.46 -0.19 4.92
C LEU A 378 2.04 -0.68 4.62
N GLY A 379 1.82 -1.98 4.73
CA GLY A 379 0.51 -2.62 4.72
C GLY A 379 -0.26 -2.34 6.00
N ARG A 380 -1.59 -2.40 5.92
CA ARG A 380 -2.53 -2.14 7.02
C ARG A 380 -2.53 -3.25 8.10
N LEU A 381 -1.86 -4.38 7.85
CA LEU A 381 -1.74 -5.48 8.82
C LEU A 381 -0.34 -5.53 9.43
N GLY A 382 0.46 -4.49 9.18
CA GLY A 382 1.79 -4.37 9.74
C GLY A 382 2.85 -5.17 9.00
N THR A 383 2.66 -5.51 7.73
CA THR A 383 3.79 -5.90 6.88
C THR A 383 4.33 -4.68 6.13
N ALA A 384 5.61 -4.68 5.78
CA ALA A 384 6.18 -3.64 4.95
C ALA A 384 7.07 -4.22 3.85
N ALA A 385 7.22 -3.47 2.77
CA ALA A 385 8.10 -3.78 1.65
C ALA A 385 8.90 -2.54 1.25
N TRP A 386 10.18 -2.74 0.89
CA TRP A 386 11.05 -1.69 0.37
C TRP A 386 12.14 -2.26 -0.53
N ILE A 387 12.74 -1.39 -1.34
CA ILE A 387 13.95 -1.70 -2.07
C ILE A 387 15.16 -1.37 -1.19
N GLN A 388 15.97 -2.38 -0.94
CA GLN A 388 17.29 -2.26 -0.35
C GLN A 388 18.28 -1.88 -1.45
N PRO A 389 18.98 -0.75 -1.33
CA PRO A 389 19.99 -0.41 -2.30
C PRO A 389 21.14 -1.39 -2.27
N ARG A 390 21.98 -1.27 -3.29
CA ARG A 390 23.30 -1.88 -3.30
C ARG A 390 24.15 -1.27 -2.21
N ASP A 391 24.98 -2.10 -1.60
CA ASP A 391 25.98 -1.64 -0.66
C ASP A 391 26.85 -0.55 -1.33
N ARG A 392 27.07 0.57 -0.64
CA ARG A 392 27.93 1.66 -1.14
C ARG A 392 29.35 1.16 -1.07
N PHE A 393 29.80 0.45 -2.10
CA PHE A 393 31.20 0.13 -2.18
C PHE A 393 32.02 1.43 -2.25
N ALA A 394 33.06 1.51 -1.41
CA ALA A 394 33.98 2.64 -1.35
C ALA A 394 34.74 2.90 -2.67
N SER A 395 34.54 2.07 -3.70
CA SER A 395 35.12 2.25 -5.03
C SER A 395 34.76 3.61 -5.66
N GLY A 396 33.58 4.17 -5.34
CA GLY A 396 33.20 5.50 -5.81
C GLY A 396 34.01 6.66 -5.18
N LEU A 397 34.64 6.44 -4.03
CA LEU A 397 35.48 7.42 -3.33
C LEU A 397 36.98 7.22 -3.61
N LEU A 398 37.36 6.06 -4.16
CA LEU A 398 38.74 5.70 -4.49
C LEU A 398 39.01 5.95 -5.98
N ALA A 399 38.89 7.20 -6.41
CA ALA A 399 39.09 7.60 -7.81
C ALA A 399 40.47 7.19 -8.36
N ASP A 400 41.46 6.96 -7.49
CA ASP A 400 42.84 6.65 -7.86
C ASP A 400 43.21 5.16 -7.76
N ILE A 401 42.32 4.30 -7.25
CA ILE A 401 42.60 2.85 -7.19
C ILE A 401 42.05 2.19 -8.45
N PRO A 402 42.90 1.51 -9.25
CA PRO A 402 42.44 0.77 -10.41
C PRO A 402 41.29 -0.18 -10.06
N THR A 403 40.20 -0.10 -10.82
CA THR A 403 38.94 -0.83 -10.58
C THR A 403 39.11 -2.35 -10.49
N HIS A 404 40.17 -2.92 -11.07
CA HIS A 404 40.49 -4.34 -11.00
C HIS A 404 41.08 -4.79 -9.64
N LEU A 405 41.55 -3.85 -8.81
CA LEU A 405 42.10 -4.14 -7.47
C LEU A 405 41.03 -4.06 -6.38
N VAL A 406 39.87 -3.50 -6.68
CA VAL A 406 38.74 -3.47 -5.74
C VAL A 406 37.84 -4.66 -6.04
N PRO A 407 37.65 -5.61 -5.11
CA PRO A 407 36.74 -6.73 -5.31
C PRO A 407 35.36 -6.18 -5.66
N SER A 408 34.87 -6.43 -6.88
CA SER A 408 33.50 -6.06 -7.22
C SER A 408 32.59 -7.01 -6.46
N THR A 409 32.08 -6.61 -5.30
CA THR A 409 30.91 -7.31 -4.77
C THR A 409 29.77 -6.99 -5.72
N VAL A 410 29.27 -8.00 -6.40
CA VAL A 410 28.12 -7.90 -7.30
C VAL A 410 26.84 -7.79 -6.45
N ALA A 411 26.82 -6.85 -5.51
CA ALA A 411 25.67 -6.64 -4.65
C ALA A 411 24.58 -5.98 -5.48
N HIS A 412 23.48 -6.69 -5.68
CA HIS A 412 22.33 -6.22 -6.43
C HIS A 412 21.30 -5.55 -5.50
N GLU A 413 20.50 -4.65 -6.05
CA GLU A 413 19.31 -4.16 -5.35
C GLU A 413 18.43 -5.35 -4.97
N SER A 414 17.85 -5.30 -3.78
CA SER A 414 17.08 -6.42 -3.24
C SER A 414 15.74 -5.94 -2.73
N LEU A 415 14.67 -6.67 -3.02
CA LEU A 415 13.36 -6.42 -2.44
C LEU A 415 13.34 -7.09 -1.07
N ILE A 416 13.10 -6.27 -0.05
CA ILE A 416 12.98 -6.72 1.33
C ILE A 416 11.53 -6.60 1.75
N ILE A 417 11.06 -7.60 2.50
CA ILE A 417 9.78 -7.52 3.21
C ILE A 417 9.99 -7.81 4.69
N THR A 418 9.11 -7.29 5.53
CA THR A 418 9.09 -7.63 6.94
C THR A 418 7.67 -7.66 7.47
N ALA A 419 7.45 -8.39 8.56
CA ALA A 419 6.22 -8.36 9.32
C ALA A 419 6.55 -7.84 10.72
N PHE A 420 5.96 -6.69 11.06
CA PHE A 420 6.08 -6.10 12.38
C PHE A 420 5.30 -6.95 13.41
N PRO A 421 5.61 -6.79 14.70
CA PRO A 421 4.99 -7.58 15.76
C PRO A 421 3.46 -7.42 15.75
N GLY A 422 2.72 -8.52 15.57
CA GLY A 422 1.28 -8.47 15.35
C GLY A 422 0.71 -9.81 14.91
N SER A 423 -0.38 -9.80 14.13
CA SER A 423 -1.06 -11.02 13.66
C SER A 423 -0.22 -11.93 12.77
N LEU A 424 0.73 -11.36 12.03
CA LEU A 424 1.54 -12.06 11.02
C LEU A 424 2.97 -12.35 11.48
N SER A 425 3.33 -11.90 12.69
CA SER A 425 4.65 -12.09 13.27
C SER A 425 4.46 -12.57 14.70
N ILE A 426 4.53 -13.88 14.90
CA ILE A 426 4.59 -14.46 16.24
C ILE A 426 5.95 -14.08 16.81
N LYS A 427 5.97 -13.09 17.70
CA LYS A 427 7.15 -12.85 18.51
C LYS A 427 7.41 -14.11 19.33
N ASP A 428 8.58 -14.71 19.18
CA ASP A 428 9.13 -15.48 20.29
C ASP A 428 9.28 -14.49 21.46
N ASP A 429 8.85 -14.89 22.66
CA ASP A 429 8.70 -14.04 23.87
C ASP A 429 9.98 -13.25 24.30
N TYR A 430 11.08 -13.40 23.58
CA TYR A 430 12.41 -12.86 23.91
C TYR A 430 12.77 -11.56 23.16
N GLY A 431 11.81 -10.66 22.93
CA GLY A 431 12.12 -9.32 22.45
C GLY A 431 12.85 -9.28 21.09
N GLY A 432 12.53 -10.22 20.20
CA GLY A 432 13.19 -10.35 18.91
C GLY A 432 13.20 -9.05 18.10
N THR A 433 14.38 -8.66 17.63
CA THR A 433 14.56 -7.57 16.66
C THR A 433 13.76 -7.88 15.40
N VAL A 434 13.07 -6.88 14.86
CA VAL A 434 12.38 -7.02 13.57
C VAL A 434 13.42 -7.10 12.46
N ILE A 435 13.43 -8.19 11.72
CA ILE A 435 14.40 -8.45 10.64
C ILE A 435 13.71 -8.34 9.29
N GLY A 436 14.28 -7.53 8.39
CA GLY A 436 13.91 -7.52 6.98
C GLY A 436 14.39 -8.79 6.29
N LYS A 437 13.50 -9.48 5.57
CA LYS A 437 13.83 -10.67 4.78
C LYS A 437 13.96 -10.31 3.31
N LYS A 438 15.11 -10.64 2.71
CA LYS A 438 15.32 -10.54 1.27
C LYS A 438 14.49 -11.60 0.54
N ILE A 439 13.65 -11.15 -0.38
CA ILE A 439 12.72 -12.02 -1.12
C ILE A 439 13.13 -12.16 -2.57
N PHE A 440 13.59 -11.08 -3.17
CA PHE A 440 13.90 -11.05 -4.59
C PHE A 440 15.11 -10.16 -4.85
N GLU A 441 16.00 -10.61 -5.72
CA GLU A 441 17.22 -9.91 -6.07
C GLU A 441 17.17 -9.44 -7.52
N ASN A 442 17.69 -8.25 -7.75
CA ASN A 442 17.75 -7.67 -9.07
C ASN A 442 18.89 -8.29 -9.90
N GLU A 443 18.64 -9.45 -10.51
CA GLU A 443 19.63 -10.17 -11.33
C GLU A 443 20.19 -9.33 -12.48
N VAL A 444 19.37 -8.43 -13.02
CA VAL A 444 19.77 -7.52 -14.09
C VAL A 444 20.34 -6.28 -13.43
N ASN A 445 21.45 -5.74 -13.95
CA ASN A 445 22.05 -4.49 -13.48
C ASN A 445 21.18 -3.24 -13.82
N ALA A 446 19.86 -3.39 -13.76
CA ALA A 446 18.83 -2.43 -14.15
C ALA A 446 18.18 -1.84 -12.90
N GLY A 447 18.47 -0.58 -12.55
CA GLY A 447 17.87 0.05 -11.38
C GLY A 447 16.34 -0.09 -11.36
N TRP A 448 15.78 -0.49 -10.22
CA TRP A 448 14.34 -0.44 -10.01
C TRP A 448 13.89 1.00 -9.79
N THR A 449 12.82 1.40 -10.49
CA THR A 449 12.36 2.80 -10.54
C THR A 449 11.08 3.02 -9.74
N SER A 450 10.20 2.02 -9.71
CA SER A 450 8.98 2.03 -8.91
C SER A 450 8.64 0.62 -8.43
N PHE A 451 7.87 0.53 -7.36
CA PHE A 451 7.16 -0.69 -7.00
C PHE A 451 5.85 -0.35 -6.30
N ASP A 452 4.99 -1.35 -6.18
CA ASP A 452 3.78 -1.30 -5.37
C ASP A 452 3.61 -2.61 -4.59
N TYR A 453 2.90 -2.53 -3.47
CA TYR A 453 2.66 -3.67 -2.58
C TYR A 453 1.17 -3.80 -2.27
N ASP A 454 0.60 -4.94 -2.63
CA ASP A 454 -0.73 -5.37 -2.23
C ASP A 454 -0.61 -6.44 -1.14
N GLU A 455 -0.79 -6.01 0.10
CA GLU A 455 -0.72 -6.86 1.28
C GLU A 455 -1.83 -7.92 1.30
N VAL A 456 -3.04 -7.60 0.83
CA VAL A 456 -4.21 -8.49 0.88
C VAL A 456 -4.04 -9.66 -0.09
N GLY A 457 -3.60 -9.37 -1.30
CA GLY A 457 -3.26 -10.40 -2.28
C GLY A 457 -1.89 -11.04 -2.05
N GLY A 458 -1.06 -10.48 -1.16
CA GLY A 458 0.32 -10.93 -0.98
C GLY A 458 1.13 -10.78 -2.26
N ARG A 459 1.12 -9.59 -2.86
CA ARG A 459 1.74 -9.35 -4.18
C ARG A 459 2.62 -8.13 -4.17
N VAL A 460 3.76 -8.19 -4.84
CA VAL A 460 4.65 -7.04 -5.06
C VAL A 460 4.86 -6.89 -6.56
N ALA A 461 4.67 -5.69 -7.10
CA ALA A 461 5.00 -5.38 -8.49
C ALA A 461 6.20 -4.44 -8.50
N VAL A 462 7.29 -4.80 -9.18
CA VAL A 462 8.53 -4.01 -9.26
C VAL A 462 8.81 -3.66 -10.72
N ALA A 463 9.15 -2.40 -10.98
CA ALA A 463 9.35 -1.85 -12.31
C ALA A 463 10.80 -1.42 -12.52
N SER A 464 11.45 -1.89 -13.58
CA SER A 464 12.84 -1.55 -13.90
C SER A 464 12.94 -0.33 -14.83
N SER A 465 14.09 0.32 -14.83
CA SER A 465 14.42 1.42 -15.74
C SER A 465 14.42 1.06 -17.24
N PHE A 466 14.35 -0.24 -17.58
CA PHE A 466 14.21 -0.71 -18.96
C PHE A 466 12.76 -1.01 -19.36
N GLY A 467 11.79 -0.65 -18.53
CA GLY A 467 10.38 -0.88 -18.81
C GLY A 467 9.86 -2.28 -18.45
N ARG A 468 10.70 -3.18 -17.92
CA ARG A 468 10.24 -4.51 -17.47
C ARG A 468 9.53 -4.37 -16.13
N VAL A 469 8.36 -5.00 -16.01
CA VAL A 469 7.64 -5.10 -14.74
C VAL A 469 7.63 -6.56 -14.28
N THR A 470 7.97 -6.79 -13.03
CA THR A 470 8.01 -8.12 -12.40
C THR A 470 6.97 -8.15 -11.28
N VAL A 471 6.03 -9.08 -11.35
CA VAL A 471 5.02 -9.31 -10.31
C VAL A 471 5.39 -10.56 -9.53
N LEU A 472 5.52 -10.42 -8.22
CA LEU A 472 5.88 -11.47 -7.27
C LEU A 472 4.62 -11.81 -6.46
N GLU A 473 4.19 -13.07 -6.50
CA GLU A 473 3.19 -13.60 -5.56
C GLU A 473 3.97 -14.14 -4.34
N LEU A 474 3.77 -13.49 -3.20
CA LEU A 474 4.52 -13.72 -1.96
C LEU A 474 4.32 -15.11 -1.44
#